data_AF-A0A3D2USR5-F1
#
_entry.id   AF-A0A3D2USR5-F1
#
_cell.length_a   1.000
_cell.length_b   1.000
_cell.length_c   1.000
_cell.angle_alpha   90.00
_cell.angle_beta   90.00
_cell.angle_gamma   90.00
#
_symmetry.space_group_name_H-M   'P 1'
#
loop_
_entity.id
_entity.type
_entity.pdbx_description
1 polymer ?
#
loop_
_entity_poly.entity_id
_entity_poly.type
_entity_poly.pdbx_seq_one_letter_code
_entity_poly.pdbx_strand_id
1 'polypeptide(L)'
;MPDLFHSLHKTDIGHLRIIAEFWGLELESNDFDSALEELCASLLDLETVSETLDILQAPAKTALTELINTNGKIEWSVFARKHGEIREMGAGKRDRERPHLKPTSTSEILFYRALIAKAFFETDKGLQEFAYIPEDLLEVIQEVGATHISPLQINEPLGRPATPVEKSFEISANNFILDDATTYLAQMRIGGRVATSETSGVSRPQVGLHTLLTTANLIKKDTLHPENVKTFLEASRTEALNFLYNAWLKSDTFDELRLIPTIICEGEWKNQPQITREFLINLINDISQGKWWSLNAFVKAIKEK
;
A
#
# COMPACT_ATOMS: atom_id res chain seq x y z
N MET A 1 -6.19 -2.99 -16.86
CA MET A 1 -6.58 -4.41 -17.08
C MET A 1 -7.99 -4.39 -17.66
N PRO A 2 -8.58 -5.49 -18.16
CA PRO A 2 -10.01 -5.49 -18.46
C PRO A 2 -10.80 -5.11 -17.19
N ASP A 3 -11.88 -4.35 -17.35
CA ASP A 3 -12.83 -4.06 -16.28
C ASP A 3 -13.71 -5.29 -15.98
N LEU A 4 -14.54 -5.20 -14.96
CA LEU A 4 -15.37 -6.30 -14.51
C LEU A 4 -16.39 -6.71 -15.58
N PHE A 5 -16.96 -5.73 -16.28
CA PHE A 5 -17.92 -5.94 -17.36
C PHE A 5 -17.31 -6.78 -18.50
N HIS A 6 -16.15 -6.39 -19.02
CA HIS A 6 -15.44 -7.11 -20.08
C HIS A 6 -14.95 -8.49 -19.63
N SER A 7 -14.63 -8.63 -18.34
CA SER A 7 -14.22 -9.90 -17.75
C SER A 7 -15.37 -10.91 -17.70
N LEU A 8 -16.57 -10.47 -17.33
CA LEU A 8 -17.75 -11.30 -17.15
C LEU A 8 -18.58 -11.48 -18.43
N HIS A 9 -18.47 -10.59 -19.42
CA HIS A 9 -19.18 -10.70 -20.71
C HIS A 9 -18.85 -12.00 -21.47
N LYS A 10 -17.73 -12.66 -21.17
CA LYS A 10 -17.34 -13.96 -21.77
C LYS A 10 -18.07 -15.16 -21.16
N THR A 11 -18.86 -14.94 -20.11
CA THR A 11 -19.55 -15.99 -19.36
C THR A 11 -21.02 -16.10 -19.77
N ASP A 12 -21.74 -17.07 -19.21
CA ASP A 12 -23.18 -17.23 -19.45
C ASP A 12 -24.00 -16.77 -18.24
N ILE A 13 -25.31 -16.54 -18.44
CA ILE A 13 -26.23 -16.07 -17.39
C ILE A 13 -26.27 -16.98 -16.15
N GLY A 14 -26.02 -18.28 -16.32
CA GLY A 14 -25.93 -19.22 -15.19
C GLY A 14 -24.70 -18.95 -14.32
N HIS A 15 -23.60 -18.48 -14.90
CA HIS A 15 -22.43 -18.03 -14.14
C HIS A 15 -22.73 -16.75 -13.36
N LEU A 16 -23.39 -15.77 -13.99
CA LEU A 16 -23.78 -14.52 -13.35
C LEU A 16 -24.67 -14.78 -12.12
N ARG A 17 -25.63 -15.72 -12.23
CA ARG A 17 -26.48 -16.12 -11.11
C ARG A 17 -25.70 -16.78 -9.96
N ILE A 18 -24.68 -17.59 -10.28
CA ILE A 18 -23.79 -18.16 -9.25
C ILE A 18 -23.04 -17.05 -8.52
N ILE A 19 -22.51 -16.06 -9.25
CA ILE A 19 -21.81 -14.92 -8.65
C ILE A 19 -22.79 -14.15 -7.76
N ALA A 20 -23.97 -13.78 -8.27
CA ALA A 20 -24.98 -13.08 -7.50
C ALA A 20 -25.33 -13.78 -6.17
N GLU A 21 -25.49 -15.11 -6.19
CA GLU A 21 -25.75 -15.91 -4.98
C GLU A 21 -24.65 -15.76 -3.93
N PHE A 22 -23.37 -15.72 -4.33
CA PHE A 22 -22.26 -15.52 -3.38
C PHE A 22 -22.18 -14.11 -2.79
N TRP A 23 -22.73 -13.13 -3.49
CA TRP A 23 -22.77 -11.74 -3.07
C TRP A 23 -24.11 -11.39 -2.40
N GLY A 24 -25.00 -12.38 -2.20
CA GLY A 24 -26.30 -12.17 -1.55
C GLY A 24 -27.30 -11.40 -2.40
N LEU A 25 -27.11 -11.37 -3.72
CA LEU A 25 -27.92 -10.62 -4.68
C LEU A 25 -28.89 -11.53 -5.42
N GLU A 26 -30.10 -11.05 -5.68
CA GLU A 26 -31.07 -11.70 -6.56
C GLU A 26 -31.17 -10.91 -7.87
N LEU A 27 -30.72 -11.51 -8.98
CA LEU A 27 -30.84 -10.88 -10.30
C LEU A 27 -32.28 -10.91 -10.79
N GLU A 28 -32.87 -9.72 -10.97
CA GLU A 28 -34.25 -9.57 -11.48
C GLU A 28 -34.32 -9.78 -12.99
N SER A 29 -33.27 -9.42 -13.72
CA SER A 29 -33.22 -9.54 -15.17
C SER A 29 -33.10 -10.99 -15.66
N ASN A 30 -33.83 -11.30 -16.73
CA ASN A 30 -33.69 -12.55 -17.50
C ASN A 30 -32.85 -12.38 -18.77
N ASP A 31 -32.53 -11.15 -19.14
CA ASP A 31 -31.67 -10.80 -20.25
C ASP A 31 -30.21 -10.71 -19.78
N PHE A 32 -29.27 -11.24 -20.57
CA PHE A 32 -27.87 -11.36 -20.18
C PHE A 32 -27.20 -10.00 -20.00
N ASP A 33 -27.34 -9.10 -20.97
CA ASP A 33 -26.67 -7.80 -20.93
C ASP A 33 -27.18 -6.96 -19.75
N SER A 34 -28.51 -6.97 -19.56
CA SER A 34 -29.14 -6.28 -18.44
C SER A 34 -28.75 -6.88 -17.08
N ALA A 35 -28.65 -8.21 -16.96
CA ALA A 35 -28.22 -8.88 -15.73
C ALA A 35 -26.72 -8.65 -15.43
N LEU A 36 -25.90 -8.51 -16.47
CA LEU A 36 -24.48 -8.21 -16.34
C LEU A 36 -24.27 -6.78 -15.82
N GLU A 37 -24.98 -5.80 -16.37
CA GLU A 37 -24.94 -4.41 -15.90
C GLU A 37 -25.39 -4.29 -14.44
N GLU A 38 -26.52 -4.91 -14.10
CA GLU A 38 -27.05 -4.99 -12.73
C GLU A 38 -26.02 -5.57 -11.77
N LEU A 39 -25.43 -6.72 -12.13
CA LEU A 39 -24.43 -7.38 -11.30
C LEU A 39 -23.17 -6.53 -11.15
N CYS A 40 -22.62 -5.98 -12.23
CA CYS A 40 -21.40 -5.16 -12.18
C CYS A 40 -21.60 -3.93 -11.29
N ALA A 41 -22.76 -3.27 -11.36
CA ALA A 41 -23.06 -2.13 -10.50
C ALA A 41 -23.03 -2.51 -9.00
N SER A 42 -23.59 -3.66 -8.63
CA SER A 42 -23.56 -4.15 -7.25
C SER A 42 -22.19 -4.66 -6.80
N LEU A 43 -21.43 -5.30 -7.70
CA LEU A 43 -20.09 -5.82 -7.40
C LEU A 43 -19.02 -4.72 -7.21
N LEU A 44 -19.31 -3.49 -7.64
CA LEU A 44 -18.44 -2.33 -7.46
C LEU A 44 -18.88 -1.42 -6.30
N ASP A 45 -19.92 -1.81 -5.55
CA ASP A 45 -20.36 -1.10 -4.36
C ASP A 45 -19.41 -1.36 -3.17
N LEU A 46 -18.98 -0.29 -2.49
CA LEU A 46 -17.99 -0.35 -1.42
C LEU A 46 -18.43 -1.23 -0.24
N GLU A 47 -19.70 -1.13 0.17
CA GLU A 47 -20.25 -1.90 1.30
C GLU A 47 -20.29 -3.38 0.95
N THR A 48 -20.82 -3.70 -0.24
CA THR A 48 -20.95 -5.08 -0.73
C THR A 48 -19.59 -5.76 -0.91
N VAL A 49 -18.59 -5.04 -1.43
CA VAL A 49 -17.21 -5.54 -1.54
C VAL A 49 -16.61 -5.80 -0.16
N SER A 50 -16.78 -4.88 0.79
CA SER A 50 -16.28 -5.08 2.16
C SER A 50 -16.85 -6.32 2.82
N GLU A 51 -18.18 -6.51 2.78
CA GLU A 51 -18.84 -7.67 3.38
C GLU A 51 -18.30 -8.98 2.78
N THR A 52 -18.15 -9.00 1.46
CA THR A 52 -17.63 -10.17 0.75
C THR A 52 -16.18 -10.48 1.13
N LEU A 53 -15.34 -9.45 1.27
CA LEU A 53 -13.95 -9.61 1.72
C LEU A 53 -13.90 -10.11 3.17
N ASP A 54 -14.77 -9.64 4.06
CA ASP A 54 -14.78 -10.04 5.46
C ASP A 54 -15.13 -11.53 5.64
N ILE A 55 -16.11 -12.03 4.87
CA ILE A 55 -16.56 -13.43 4.89
C ILE A 55 -15.51 -14.39 4.27
N LEU A 56 -14.56 -13.86 3.49
CA LEU A 56 -13.60 -14.67 2.77
C LEU A 56 -12.66 -15.46 3.71
N GLN A 57 -12.44 -16.74 3.39
CA GLN A 57 -11.54 -17.62 4.16
C GLN A 57 -10.08 -17.17 4.06
N ALA A 58 -9.28 -17.45 5.11
CA ALA A 58 -7.88 -17.01 5.19
C ALA A 58 -7.03 -17.37 3.95
N PRO A 59 -7.08 -18.59 3.37
CA PRO A 59 -6.31 -18.90 2.16
C PRO A 59 -6.67 -18.02 0.96
N ALA A 60 -7.95 -17.69 0.79
CA ALA A 60 -8.44 -16.86 -0.30
C ALA A 60 -8.09 -15.38 -0.10
N LYS A 61 -8.09 -14.90 1.15
CA LYS A 61 -7.54 -13.58 1.50
C LYS A 61 -6.07 -13.49 1.12
N THR A 62 -5.25 -14.48 1.49
CA THR A 62 -3.82 -14.51 1.14
C THR A 62 -3.59 -14.48 -0.37
N ALA A 63 -4.35 -15.28 -1.14
CA ALA A 63 -4.25 -15.29 -2.59
C ALA A 63 -4.63 -13.94 -3.23
N LEU A 64 -5.66 -13.27 -2.70
CA LEU A 64 -6.07 -11.95 -3.18
C LEU A 64 -5.03 -10.88 -2.83
N THR A 65 -4.48 -10.89 -1.61
CA THR A 65 -3.40 -9.97 -1.20
C THR A 65 -2.16 -10.14 -2.07
N GLU A 66 -1.81 -11.37 -2.46
CA GLU A 66 -0.69 -11.62 -3.37
C GLU A 66 -0.93 -10.95 -4.73
N LEU A 67 -2.14 -11.08 -5.29
CA LEU A 67 -2.51 -10.40 -6.54
C LEU A 67 -2.43 -8.87 -6.41
N ILE A 68 -2.96 -8.30 -5.33
CA ILE A 68 -2.89 -6.85 -5.07
C ILE A 68 -1.43 -6.37 -5.02
N ASN A 69 -0.55 -7.09 -4.31
CA ASN A 69 0.88 -6.75 -4.19
C ASN A 69 1.62 -6.82 -5.53
N THR A 70 1.15 -7.65 -6.46
CA THR A 70 1.65 -7.74 -7.85
C THR A 70 0.94 -6.79 -8.81
N ASN A 71 0.31 -5.73 -8.29
CA ASN A 71 -0.43 -4.74 -9.05
C ASN A 71 -1.59 -5.35 -9.87
N GLY A 72 -2.28 -6.32 -9.27
CA GLY A 72 -3.51 -6.92 -9.78
C GLY A 72 -3.32 -8.03 -10.81
N LYS A 73 -2.10 -8.52 -11.11
CA LYS A 73 -1.90 -9.61 -12.08
C LYS A 73 -0.71 -10.53 -11.81
N ILE A 74 -0.88 -11.83 -12.03
CA ILE A 74 0.18 -12.87 -11.92
C ILE A 74 0.01 -13.88 -13.06
N GLU A 75 1.12 -14.43 -13.57
CA GLU A 75 1.08 -15.51 -14.55
C GLU A 75 0.28 -16.71 -14.00
N TRP A 76 -0.66 -17.25 -14.78
CA TRP A 76 -1.56 -18.32 -14.33
C TRP A 76 -0.79 -19.53 -13.80
N SER A 77 0.30 -19.90 -14.49
CA SER A 77 1.15 -21.03 -14.10
C SER A 77 1.77 -20.87 -12.69
N VAL A 78 2.06 -19.64 -12.28
CA VAL A 78 2.60 -19.31 -10.95
C VAL A 78 1.47 -19.29 -9.92
N PHE A 79 0.36 -18.65 -10.26
CA PHE A 79 -0.79 -18.52 -9.38
C PHE A 79 -1.40 -19.89 -9.04
N ALA A 80 -1.67 -20.72 -10.06
CA ALA A 80 -2.29 -22.02 -9.90
C ALA A 80 -1.40 -23.04 -9.16
N ARG A 81 -0.07 -22.92 -9.26
CA ARG A 81 0.86 -23.74 -8.45
C ARG A 81 0.71 -23.49 -6.95
N LYS A 82 0.40 -22.25 -6.54
CA LYS A 82 0.25 -21.88 -5.13
C LYS A 82 -1.17 -22.05 -4.61
N HIS A 83 -2.15 -21.65 -5.42
CA HIS A 83 -3.56 -21.51 -5.00
C HIS A 83 -4.50 -22.55 -5.63
N GLY A 84 -3.94 -23.46 -6.43
CA GLY A 84 -4.63 -24.55 -7.13
C GLY A 84 -5.27 -24.12 -8.46
N GLU A 85 -5.68 -25.11 -9.25
CA GLU A 85 -6.27 -24.91 -10.58
C GLU A 85 -7.78 -24.64 -10.52
N ILE A 86 -8.34 -24.04 -11.58
CA ILE A 86 -9.79 -23.96 -11.80
C ILE A 86 -10.18 -25.10 -12.74
N ARG A 87 -11.20 -25.88 -12.38
CA ARG A 87 -11.72 -26.92 -13.26
C ARG A 87 -12.32 -26.32 -14.53
N GLU A 88 -11.77 -26.66 -15.68
CA GLU A 88 -12.35 -26.30 -16.98
C GLU A 88 -13.61 -27.11 -17.26
N MET A 89 -14.76 -26.44 -17.27
CA MET A 89 -16.07 -27.07 -17.46
C MET A 89 -16.97 -26.13 -18.25
N GLY A 90 -17.64 -26.65 -19.28
CA GLY A 90 -18.70 -25.91 -19.99
C GLY A 90 -19.97 -25.75 -19.14
N ALA A 91 -20.82 -24.80 -19.49
CA ALA A 91 -22.03 -24.41 -18.74
C ALA A 91 -22.88 -25.63 -18.29
N GLY A 92 -23.23 -26.54 -19.21
CA GLY A 92 -24.06 -27.70 -18.87
C GLY A 92 -23.43 -28.67 -17.86
N LYS A 93 -22.10 -28.81 -17.86
CA LYS A 93 -21.40 -29.66 -16.86
C LYS A 93 -21.31 -28.94 -15.51
N ARG A 94 -21.06 -27.63 -15.52
CA ARG A 94 -21.04 -26.77 -14.32
C ARG A 94 -22.40 -26.80 -13.61
N ASP A 95 -23.50 -26.67 -14.33
CA ASP A 95 -24.84 -26.60 -13.73
C ASP A 95 -25.26 -27.93 -13.08
N ARG A 96 -24.80 -29.05 -13.66
CA ARG A 96 -25.02 -30.40 -13.12
C ARG A 96 -24.15 -30.70 -11.90
N GLU A 97 -22.87 -30.37 -11.96
CA GLU A 97 -21.88 -30.76 -10.94
C GLU A 97 -21.71 -29.72 -9.83
N ARG A 98 -22.20 -28.49 -10.05
CA ARG A 98 -22.17 -27.34 -9.13
C ARG A 98 -20.82 -27.19 -8.40
N PRO A 99 -19.71 -27.04 -9.14
CA PRO A 99 -18.36 -26.97 -8.57
C PRO A 99 -18.19 -25.84 -7.55
N HIS A 100 -18.97 -24.77 -7.66
CA HIS A 100 -18.97 -23.65 -6.72
C HIS A 100 -19.39 -24.03 -5.30
N LEU A 101 -20.23 -25.06 -5.11
CA LEU A 101 -20.63 -25.53 -3.78
C LEU A 101 -19.53 -26.34 -3.08
N LYS A 102 -18.60 -26.91 -3.85
CA LYS A 102 -17.48 -27.72 -3.37
C LYS A 102 -16.22 -27.37 -4.17
N PRO A 103 -15.66 -26.17 -3.95
CA PRO A 103 -14.45 -25.75 -4.63
C PRO A 103 -13.28 -26.63 -4.18
N THR A 104 -12.40 -26.94 -5.12
CA THR A 104 -11.23 -27.79 -4.91
C THR A 104 -9.95 -26.99 -4.69
N SER A 105 -9.99 -25.69 -4.99
CA SER A 105 -8.86 -24.78 -4.92
C SER A 105 -9.29 -23.39 -4.45
N THR A 106 -8.31 -22.63 -3.97
CA THR A 106 -8.51 -21.22 -3.60
C THR A 106 -8.82 -20.37 -4.83
N SER A 107 -8.21 -20.71 -5.98
CA SER A 107 -8.52 -20.08 -7.27
C SER A 107 -9.99 -20.24 -7.67
N GLU A 108 -10.60 -21.40 -7.44
CA GLU A 108 -12.05 -21.60 -7.70
C GLU A 108 -12.93 -20.77 -6.77
N ILE A 109 -12.55 -20.63 -5.49
CA ILE A 109 -13.27 -19.81 -4.51
C ILE A 109 -13.35 -18.36 -4.98
N LEU A 110 -12.22 -17.82 -5.46
CA LEU A 110 -12.12 -16.45 -5.95
C LEU A 110 -12.81 -16.26 -7.30
N PHE A 111 -12.68 -17.24 -8.21
CA PHE A 111 -13.27 -17.20 -9.54
C PHE A 111 -14.81 -17.17 -9.50
N TYR A 112 -15.44 -18.06 -8.71
CA TYR A 112 -16.90 -18.07 -8.60
C TYR A 112 -17.48 -16.87 -7.83
N ARG A 113 -16.63 -16.05 -7.22
CA ARG A 113 -16.99 -14.76 -6.62
C ARG A 113 -16.67 -13.57 -7.51
N ALA A 114 -16.22 -13.79 -8.75
CA ALA A 114 -15.77 -12.72 -9.66
C ALA A 114 -14.64 -11.83 -9.11
N LEU A 115 -13.91 -12.28 -8.07
CA LEU A 115 -12.79 -11.53 -7.50
C LEU A 115 -11.52 -11.64 -8.36
N ILE A 116 -11.43 -12.68 -9.18
CA ILE A 116 -10.35 -12.87 -10.16
C ILE A 116 -10.92 -13.32 -11.50
N ALA A 117 -10.23 -12.96 -12.57
CA ALA A 117 -10.47 -13.44 -13.92
C ALA A 117 -9.20 -14.06 -14.51
N LYS A 118 -9.39 -14.95 -15.49
CA LYS A 118 -8.32 -15.59 -16.25
C LYS A 118 -8.39 -15.13 -17.70
N ALA A 119 -7.32 -14.55 -18.23
CA ALA A 119 -7.24 -14.16 -19.63
C ALA A 119 -5.82 -14.27 -20.19
N PHE A 120 -5.73 -14.28 -21.51
CA PHE A 120 -4.47 -14.23 -22.24
C PHE A 120 -4.04 -12.78 -22.45
N PHE A 121 -2.77 -12.49 -22.18
CA PHE A 121 -2.13 -11.20 -22.45
C PHE A 121 -0.88 -11.38 -23.30
N GLU A 122 -0.62 -10.41 -24.18
CA GLU A 122 0.63 -10.36 -24.93
C GLU A 122 1.78 -9.92 -24.01
N THR A 123 2.88 -10.67 -24.08
CA THR A 123 4.12 -10.39 -23.37
C THR A 123 5.29 -10.48 -24.34
N ASP A 124 6.49 -10.06 -23.92
CA ASP A 124 7.73 -10.23 -24.69
C ASP A 124 8.04 -11.70 -25.03
N LYS A 125 7.43 -12.65 -24.31
CA LYS A 125 7.55 -14.10 -24.52
C LYS A 125 6.40 -14.69 -25.32
N GLY A 126 5.50 -13.87 -25.85
CA GLY A 126 4.29 -14.26 -26.56
C GLY A 126 3.03 -14.20 -25.69
N LEU A 127 1.96 -14.85 -26.18
CA LEU A 127 0.66 -14.86 -25.52
C LEU A 127 0.68 -15.82 -24.32
N GLN A 128 0.47 -15.29 -23.11
CA GLN A 128 0.49 -16.07 -21.86
C GLN A 128 -0.79 -15.84 -21.05
N GLU A 129 -1.18 -16.83 -20.27
CA GLU A 129 -2.33 -16.74 -19.36
C GLU A 129 -1.96 -16.03 -18.06
N PHE A 130 -2.82 -15.14 -17.59
CA PHE A 130 -2.70 -14.49 -16.30
C PHE A 130 -3.99 -14.64 -15.49
N ALA A 131 -3.82 -14.79 -14.18
CA ALA A 131 -4.82 -14.41 -13.20
C ALA A 131 -4.74 -12.90 -12.99
N TYR A 132 -5.87 -12.21 -13.04
CA TYR A 132 -5.92 -10.77 -12.76
C TYR A 132 -7.18 -10.39 -12.00
N ILE A 133 -7.11 -9.28 -11.28
CA ILE A 133 -8.27 -8.61 -10.69
C ILE A 133 -8.73 -7.56 -11.71
N PRO A 134 -10.03 -7.52 -12.05
CA PRO A 134 -10.59 -6.45 -12.89
C PRO A 134 -10.24 -5.06 -12.34
N GLU A 135 -9.94 -4.11 -13.23
CA GLU A 135 -9.31 -2.83 -12.85
C GLU A 135 -10.21 -1.97 -11.93
N ASP A 136 -11.47 -1.84 -12.28
CA ASP A 136 -12.52 -1.20 -11.48
C ASP A 136 -12.68 -1.85 -10.11
N LEU A 137 -12.72 -3.18 -10.05
CA LEU A 137 -12.82 -3.91 -8.79
C LEU A 137 -11.55 -3.76 -7.93
N LEU A 138 -10.37 -3.69 -8.55
CA LEU A 138 -9.11 -3.47 -7.84
C LEU A 138 -9.08 -2.10 -7.16
N GLU A 139 -9.56 -1.06 -7.84
CA GLU A 139 -9.70 0.29 -7.27
C GLU A 139 -10.62 0.27 -6.05
N VAL A 140 -11.78 -0.38 -6.16
CA VAL A 140 -12.73 -0.51 -5.05
C VAL A 140 -12.14 -1.31 -3.89
N ILE A 141 -11.43 -2.43 -4.14
CA ILE A 141 -10.77 -3.21 -3.08
C ILE A 141 -9.68 -2.39 -2.37
N GLN A 142 -8.92 -1.57 -3.12
CA GLN A 142 -7.92 -0.68 -2.54
C GLN A 142 -8.57 0.45 -1.73
N GLU A 143 -9.68 1.00 -2.22
CA GLU A 143 -10.46 2.01 -1.51
C GLU A 143 -11.09 1.43 -0.24
N VAL A 144 -11.67 0.23 -0.29
CA VAL A 144 -12.13 -0.53 0.88
C VAL A 144 -10.96 -0.80 1.82
N GLY A 145 -9.79 -1.22 1.33
CA GLY A 145 -8.60 -1.40 2.17
C GLY A 145 -8.11 -0.09 2.83
N ALA A 146 -8.30 1.05 2.16
CA ALA A 146 -7.93 2.37 2.67
C ALA A 146 -8.98 2.99 3.61
N THR A 147 -10.27 2.68 3.40
CA THR A 147 -11.40 3.16 4.21
C THR A 147 -11.71 2.22 5.38
N HIS A 148 -11.47 0.91 5.22
CA HIS A 148 -11.39 -0.10 6.27
C HIS A 148 -10.01 -0.14 6.92
N ILE A 149 -9.50 1.03 7.28
CA ILE A 149 -8.77 1.16 8.55
C ILE A 149 -9.83 1.03 9.67
N SER A 150 -10.48 -0.14 9.71
CA SER A 150 -11.39 -0.60 10.75
C SER A 150 -10.68 -1.74 11.50
N PRO A 151 -10.78 -1.82 12.84
CA PRO A 151 -9.72 -2.33 13.71
C PRO A 151 -9.56 -3.86 13.77
N LEU A 152 -10.04 -4.62 12.78
CA LEU A 152 -10.28 -6.07 12.91
C LEU A 152 -9.58 -6.96 11.89
N GLN A 153 -8.78 -6.40 10.96
CA GLN A 153 -7.70 -7.14 10.32
C GLN A 153 -6.36 -6.49 10.62
N ILE A 154 -6.06 -6.45 11.91
CA ILE A 154 -4.72 -6.25 12.38
C ILE A 154 -3.92 -7.49 11.94
N ASN A 155 -3.11 -7.36 10.88
CA ASN A 155 -1.80 -8.02 10.92
C ASN A 155 -1.25 -7.69 12.30
N GLU A 156 -1.11 -8.68 13.20
CA GLU A 156 -0.67 -8.41 14.58
C GLU A 156 0.43 -7.36 14.55
N PRO A 157 0.22 -6.17 15.14
CA PRO A 157 1.10 -5.05 14.87
C PRO A 157 2.45 -5.49 15.39
N LEU A 158 3.47 -5.40 14.55
CA LEU A 158 4.76 -5.98 14.88
C LEU A 158 5.22 -5.46 16.25
N GLY A 159 5.61 -6.38 17.12
CA GLY A 159 5.99 -6.05 18.50
C GLY A 159 4.82 -6.12 19.47
N ARG A 160 4.89 -5.30 20.53
CA ARG A 160 3.91 -5.29 21.63
C ARG A 160 3.83 -3.93 22.31
N PRO A 161 2.75 -3.65 23.06
CA PRO A 161 2.70 -2.53 23.98
C PRO A 161 3.90 -2.52 24.94
N ALA A 162 4.40 -1.32 25.24
CA ALA A 162 5.46 -1.10 26.21
C ALA A 162 4.98 -1.45 27.62
N THR A 163 5.79 -2.23 28.33
CA THR A 163 5.59 -2.50 29.76
C THR A 163 5.85 -1.25 30.59
N PRO A 164 5.35 -1.16 31.84
CA PRO A 164 5.60 -0.02 32.70
C PRO A 164 7.10 0.29 32.92
N VAL A 165 7.96 -0.74 32.91
CA VAL A 165 9.42 -0.59 33.10
C VAL A 165 10.11 0.02 31.87
N GLU A 166 9.52 -0.13 30.68
CA GLU A 166 10.01 0.47 29.44
C GLU A 166 9.55 1.93 29.27
N LYS A 167 8.67 2.42 30.15
CA LYS A 167 8.19 3.81 30.16
C LYS A 167 8.99 4.59 31.19
N SER A 168 9.67 5.65 30.75
CA SER A 168 10.47 6.49 31.64
C SER A 168 9.94 7.92 31.67
N PHE A 169 10.03 8.64 30.56
CA PHE A 169 9.54 10.01 30.43
C PHE A 169 8.67 10.12 29.18
N GLU A 170 7.56 10.84 29.31
CA GLU A 170 6.71 11.17 28.17
C GLU A 170 7.29 12.39 27.45
N ILE A 171 7.72 12.19 26.21
CA ILE A 171 8.23 13.26 25.35
C ILE A 171 7.17 13.50 24.29
N SER A 172 6.60 14.71 24.28
CA SER A 172 5.65 15.11 23.25
C SER A 172 6.34 15.27 21.90
N ALA A 173 5.67 14.83 20.83
CA ALA A 173 6.07 15.15 19.47
C ALA A 173 6.10 16.68 19.29
N ASN A 174 7.10 17.18 18.58
CA ASN A 174 7.25 18.60 18.27
C ASN A 174 7.51 18.80 16.78
N ASN A 175 7.40 20.04 16.32
CA ASN A 175 7.61 20.45 14.94
C ASN A 175 8.77 21.45 14.81
N PHE A 176 9.77 21.38 15.70
CA PHE A 176 10.90 22.32 15.72
C PHE A 176 11.74 22.31 14.44
N ILE A 177 11.67 21.22 13.66
CA ILE A 177 12.32 21.14 12.34
C ILE A 177 11.90 22.27 11.40
N LEU A 178 10.69 22.81 11.55
CA LEU A 178 10.21 23.94 10.74
C LEU A 178 10.91 25.25 11.13
N ASP A 179 11.16 25.43 12.42
CA ASP A 179 11.83 26.62 12.94
C ASP A 179 13.33 26.56 12.59
N ASP A 180 13.92 25.36 12.69
CA ASP A 180 15.27 25.06 12.22
C ASP A 180 15.42 25.29 10.71
N ALA A 181 14.48 24.80 9.90
CA ALA A 181 14.44 25.03 8.45
C ALA A 181 14.34 26.53 8.11
N THR A 182 13.46 27.26 8.79
CA THR A 182 13.30 28.70 8.58
C THR A 182 14.57 29.46 8.90
N THR A 183 15.21 29.13 10.03
CA THR A 183 16.49 29.73 10.46
C THR A 183 17.60 29.44 9.45
N TYR A 184 17.66 28.20 8.96
CA TYR A 184 18.62 27.77 7.96
C TYR A 184 18.47 28.54 6.64
N LEU A 185 17.25 28.63 6.11
CA LEU A 185 16.96 29.35 4.86
C LEU A 185 17.24 30.84 4.99
N ALA A 186 16.93 31.45 6.14
CA ALA A 186 17.24 32.85 6.41
C ALA A 186 18.76 33.11 6.44
N GLN A 187 19.53 32.21 7.07
CA GLN A 187 20.99 32.29 7.11
C GLN A 187 21.60 32.22 5.71
N MET A 188 21.14 31.28 4.87
CA MET A 188 21.58 31.18 3.47
C MET A 188 21.28 32.44 2.67
N ARG A 189 20.11 33.06 2.89
CA ARG A 189 19.72 34.29 2.19
C ARG A 189 20.65 35.47 2.49
N ILE A 190 21.18 35.56 3.70
CA ILE A 190 22.08 36.65 4.13
C ILE A 190 23.53 36.36 3.69
N GLY A 191 23.80 35.20 3.05
CA GLY A 191 25.15 34.78 2.67
C GLY A 191 25.99 34.31 3.87
N GLY A 192 25.34 34.02 5.00
CA GLY A 192 26.01 33.44 6.15
C GLY A 192 26.47 32.02 5.83
N ARG A 193 27.73 31.69 6.16
CA ARG A 193 28.16 30.29 6.23
C ARG A 193 27.29 29.60 7.28
N VAL A 194 26.52 28.61 6.85
CA VAL A 194 25.76 27.74 7.75
C VAL A 194 26.75 27.14 8.74
N ALA A 195 26.58 27.48 10.03
CA ALA A 195 27.45 26.99 11.06
C ALA A 195 27.20 25.48 11.21
N THR A 196 28.15 24.66 10.78
CA THR A 196 28.19 23.24 11.10
C THR A 196 28.43 23.10 12.59
N SER A 197 27.35 23.09 13.38
CA SER A 197 27.19 22.64 14.77
C SER A 197 28.17 23.10 15.87
N GLU A 198 29.28 23.80 15.60
CA GLU A 198 30.33 24.02 16.61
C GLU A 198 30.47 25.47 17.09
N THR A 199 30.01 26.46 16.31
CA THR A 199 30.29 27.89 16.62
C THR A 199 29.10 28.68 17.18
N SER A 200 27.92 28.07 17.25
CA SER A 200 26.72 28.69 17.81
C SER A 200 26.32 27.86 19.02
N GLY A 201 26.18 28.45 20.21
CA GLY A 201 25.78 27.75 21.46
C GLY A 201 24.41 27.05 21.45
N VAL A 202 23.83 26.84 20.26
CA VAL A 202 22.67 26.00 19.98
C VAL A 202 23.20 24.63 19.58
N SER A 203 23.50 23.81 20.59
CA SER A 203 23.91 22.42 20.44
C SER A 203 22.73 21.56 19.97
N ARG A 204 22.34 21.66 18.70
CA ARG A 204 21.44 20.68 18.07
C ARG A 204 22.16 20.08 16.85
N PRO A 205 22.46 18.77 16.86
CA PRO A 205 22.97 18.12 15.68
C PRO A 205 21.87 18.10 14.61
N GLN A 206 21.89 19.07 13.69
CA GLN A 206 21.00 19.11 12.51
C GLN A 206 21.54 18.17 11.42
N VAL A 207 21.83 16.93 11.79
CA VAL A 207 22.30 15.91 10.86
C VAL A 207 21.21 15.71 9.80
N GLY A 208 21.54 16.01 8.54
CA GLY A 208 20.63 15.82 7.42
C GLY A 208 19.64 16.95 7.13
N LEU A 209 19.63 18.09 7.86
CA LEU A 209 18.69 19.18 7.54
C LEU A 209 18.95 19.79 6.16
N HIS A 210 20.21 20.10 5.81
CA HIS A 210 20.56 20.56 4.46
C HIS A 210 20.14 19.56 3.39
N THR A 211 20.38 18.27 3.64
CA THR A 211 19.98 17.18 2.74
C THR A 211 18.47 17.14 2.56
N LEU A 212 17.69 17.34 3.64
CA LEU A 212 16.23 17.35 3.61
C LEU A 212 15.71 18.57 2.84
N LEU A 213 16.24 19.76 3.09
CA LEU A 213 15.87 20.98 2.37
C LEU A 213 16.24 20.92 0.89
N THR A 214 17.37 20.27 0.56
CA THR A 214 17.76 19.99 -0.83
C THR A 214 16.80 19.01 -1.48
N THR A 215 16.44 17.94 -0.77
CA THR A 215 15.47 16.91 -1.23
C THR A 215 14.09 17.51 -1.47
N ALA A 216 13.67 18.44 -0.61
CA ALA A 216 12.43 19.19 -0.75
C ALA A 216 12.49 20.29 -1.83
N ASN A 217 13.57 20.36 -2.61
CA ASN A 217 13.81 21.38 -3.63
C ASN A 217 13.72 22.83 -3.10
N LEU A 218 14.00 23.05 -1.82
CA LEU A 218 14.13 24.40 -1.23
C LEU A 218 15.54 24.95 -1.49
N ILE A 219 16.53 24.06 -1.60
CA ILE A 219 17.92 24.36 -1.94
C ILE A 219 18.30 23.60 -3.21
N LYS A 220 18.95 24.28 -4.15
CA LYS A 220 19.50 23.69 -5.37
C LYS A 220 20.90 24.23 -5.61
N LYS A 221 21.91 23.36 -5.67
CA LYS A 221 23.33 23.74 -5.86
C LYS A 221 23.77 24.86 -4.89
N ASP A 222 23.42 24.71 -3.60
CA ASP A 222 23.67 25.69 -2.54
C ASP A 222 23.07 27.09 -2.76
N THR A 223 22.06 27.19 -3.62
CA THR A 223 21.25 28.39 -3.81
C THR A 223 19.80 28.12 -3.43
N LEU A 224 19.11 29.13 -2.90
CA LEU A 224 17.70 29.03 -2.54
C LEU A 224 16.84 28.95 -3.79
N HIS A 225 15.83 28.09 -3.80
CA HIS A 225 14.80 28.07 -4.83
C HIS A 225 13.64 29.01 -4.44
N PRO A 226 13.53 30.24 -5.00
CA PRO A 226 12.70 31.28 -4.41
C PRO A 226 11.21 30.93 -4.31
N GLU A 227 10.64 30.32 -5.35
CA GLU A 227 9.22 29.96 -5.39
C GLU A 227 8.90 28.90 -4.31
N ASN A 228 9.58 27.76 -4.33
CA ASN A 228 9.40 26.71 -3.31
C ASN A 228 9.64 27.21 -1.87
N VAL A 229 10.66 28.06 -1.67
CA VAL A 229 10.91 28.67 -0.35
C VAL A 229 9.76 29.57 0.07
N LYS A 230 9.23 30.39 -0.84
CA LYS A 230 8.05 31.22 -0.58
C LYS A 230 6.85 30.35 -0.23
N THR A 231 6.54 29.35 -1.06
CA THR A 231 5.44 28.41 -0.82
C THR A 231 5.56 27.72 0.54
N PHE A 232 6.77 27.27 0.91
CA PHE A 232 7.03 26.63 2.20
C PHE A 232 6.85 27.58 3.39
N LEU A 233 7.31 28.82 3.28
CA LEU A 233 7.21 29.81 4.37
C LEU A 233 5.81 30.42 4.51
N GLU A 234 5.02 30.45 3.44
CA GLU A 234 3.62 30.93 3.45
C GLU A 234 2.63 29.83 3.90
N ALA A 235 3.03 28.56 3.87
CA ALA A 235 2.21 27.44 4.28
C ALA A 235 1.91 27.45 5.79
N SER A 236 0.78 26.87 6.19
CA SER A 236 0.53 26.57 7.60
C SER A 236 1.56 25.58 8.14
N ARG A 237 1.76 25.52 9.47
CA ARG A 237 2.75 24.59 10.06
C ARG A 237 2.48 23.13 9.68
N THR A 238 1.21 22.73 9.59
CA THR A 238 0.82 21.37 9.19
C THR A 238 1.20 21.10 7.74
N GLU A 239 0.89 22.03 6.83
CA GLU A 239 1.22 21.90 5.41
C GLU A 239 2.74 21.93 5.19
N ALA A 240 3.47 22.80 5.87
CA ALA A 240 4.93 22.88 5.80
C ALA A 240 5.60 21.59 6.31
N LEU A 241 5.09 21.00 7.40
CA LEU A 241 5.59 19.71 7.89
C LEU A 241 5.29 18.58 6.90
N ASN A 242 4.07 18.55 6.37
CA ASN A 242 3.67 17.58 5.36
C ASN A 242 4.49 17.73 4.07
N PHE A 243 4.85 18.96 3.69
CA PHE A 243 5.71 19.25 2.55
C PHE A 243 7.09 18.60 2.71
N LEU A 244 7.74 18.80 3.86
CA LEU A 244 9.03 18.16 4.15
C LEU A 244 8.92 16.64 4.27
N TYR A 245 7.85 16.15 4.91
CA TYR A 245 7.59 14.72 5.07
C TYR A 245 7.42 14.03 3.72
N ASN A 246 6.63 14.59 2.79
CA ASN A 246 6.43 14.00 1.47
C ASN A 246 7.70 14.02 0.62
N ALA A 247 8.48 15.10 0.70
CA ALA A 247 9.76 15.19 0.04
C ALA A 247 10.73 14.12 0.54
N TRP A 248 10.80 13.94 1.87
CA TRP A 248 11.55 12.85 2.49
C TRP A 248 11.01 11.51 2.00
N LEU A 249 9.75 11.18 2.24
CA LEU A 249 9.15 9.87 1.97
C LEU A 249 9.39 9.38 0.53
N LYS A 250 9.20 10.25 -0.46
CA LYS A 250 9.28 9.92 -1.90
C LYS A 250 10.69 9.98 -2.49
N SER A 251 11.71 10.34 -1.71
CA SER A 251 13.07 10.55 -2.23
C SER A 251 13.85 9.25 -2.43
N ASP A 252 14.33 9.01 -3.64
CA ASP A 252 15.28 7.94 -3.93
C ASP A 252 16.73 8.26 -3.50
N THR A 253 17.01 9.52 -3.16
CA THR A 253 18.36 10.08 -2.96
C THR A 253 18.68 10.46 -1.52
N PHE A 254 17.66 10.64 -0.68
CA PHE A 254 17.84 10.88 0.75
C PHE A 254 18.23 9.55 1.44
N ASP A 255 19.54 9.33 1.60
CA ASP A 255 20.11 8.10 2.18
C ASP A 255 20.37 8.27 3.68
N GLU A 256 19.45 7.78 4.52
CA GLU A 256 19.53 7.89 5.98
C GLU A 256 20.79 7.22 6.55
N LEU A 257 21.23 6.10 5.96
CA LEU A 257 22.37 5.34 6.48
C LEU A 257 23.68 6.14 6.32
N ARG A 258 23.78 6.95 5.28
CA ARG A 258 24.93 7.86 5.07
C ARG A 258 24.90 9.09 5.97
N LEU A 259 23.75 9.43 6.53
CA LEU A 259 23.61 10.54 7.47
C LEU A 259 24.05 10.13 8.89
N ILE A 260 24.11 8.83 9.20
CA ILE A 260 24.49 8.34 10.52
C ILE A 260 26.02 8.32 10.65
N PRO A 261 26.64 9.16 11.51
CA PRO A 261 28.10 9.30 11.56
C PRO A 261 28.84 8.03 11.98
N THR A 262 28.17 7.12 12.70
CA THR A 262 28.74 5.86 13.19
C THR A 262 28.69 4.74 12.16
N ILE A 263 28.04 4.94 11.01
CA ILE A 263 27.94 3.95 9.94
C ILE A 263 28.89 4.33 8.81
N ILE A 264 29.74 3.39 8.41
CA ILE A 264 30.68 3.55 7.31
C ILE A 264 30.19 2.67 6.15
N CYS A 265 29.75 3.31 5.06
CA CYS A 265 29.30 2.62 3.85
C CYS A 265 30.47 2.44 2.88
N GLU A 266 31.03 1.22 2.80
CA GLU A 266 32.20 0.92 1.96
C GLU A 266 31.84 0.16 0.66
N GLY A 267 32.73 0.24 -0.34
CA GLY A 267 32.66 -0.56 -1.57
C GLY A 267 31.52 -0.15 -2.53
N GLU A 268 31.00 -1.12 -3.28
CA GLU A 268 29.90 -0.94 -4.25
C GLU A 268 28.50 -1.03 -3.63
N TRP A 269 28.41 -0.99 -2.30
CA TRP A 269 27.11 -1.09 -1.62
C TRP A 269 26.19 0.09 -1.97
N LYS A 270 24.94 -0.23 -2.31
CA LYS A 270 23.88 0.74 -2.64
C LYS A 270 22.70 0.54 -1.71
N ASN A 271 22.23 1.63 -1.11
CA ASN A 271 20.98 1.65 -0.37
C ASN A 271 19.78 1.76 -1.32
N GLN A 272 18.61 1.34 -0.87
CA GLN A 272 17.30 1.63 -1.49
C GLN A 272 16.45 2.41 -0.48
N PRO A 273 16.70 3.73 -0.29
CA PRO A 273 16.12 4.48 0.83
C PRO A 273 14.60 4.56 0.77
N GLN A 274 14.04 4.87 -0.40
CA GLN A 274 12.60 4.98 -0.60
C GLN A 274 11.87 3.68 -0.25
N ILE A 275 12.29 2.55 -0.84
CA ILE A 275 11.69 1.23 -0.61
C ILE A 275 11.77 0.87 0.87
N THR A 276 12.91 1.12 1.51
CA THR A 276 13.10 0.85 2.94
C THR A 276 12.16 1.69 3.81
N ARG A 277 11.96 2.96 3.48
CA ARG A 277 11.01 3.83 4.20
C ARG A 277 9.57 3.42 3.99
N GLU A 278 9.15 3.16 2.75
CA GLU A 278 7.78 2.73 2.45
C GLU A 278 7.46 1.45 3.24
N PHE A 279 8.39 0.50 3.26
CA PHE A 279 8.28 -0.69 4.10
C PHE A 279 8.11 -0.35 5.58
N LEU A 280 8.97 0.49 6.16
CA LEU A 280 8.90 0.87 7.58
C LEU A 280 7.64 1.65 7.93
N ILE A 281 7.20 2.59 7.08
CA ILE A 281 6.00 3.39 7.29
C ILE A 281 4.74 2.51 7.24
N ASN A 282 4.68 1.56 6.30
CA ASN A 282 3.58 0.60 6.25
C ASN A 282 3.48 -0.20 7.56
N LEU A 283 4.61 -0.66 8.11
CA LEU A 283 4.63 -1.36 9.39
C LEU A 283 4.22 -0.47 10.58
N ILE A 284 4.57 0.82 10.55
CA ILE A 284 4.20 1.77 11.61
C ILE A 284 2.72 2.15 11.54
N ASN A 285 2.15 2.24 10.34
CA ASN A 285 0.73 2.56 10.14
C ASN A 285 -0.20 1.50 10.73
N ASP A 286 0.25 0.24 10.80
CA ASP A 286 -0.49 -0.85 11.44
C ASP A 286 -0.49 -0.78 12.99
N ILE A 287 0.36 0.08 13.58
CA ILE A 287 0.48 0.21 15.04
C ILE A 287 -0.68 1.05 15.59
N SER A 288 -1.43 0.47 16.53
CA SER A 288 -2.53 1.17 17.21
C SER A 288 -2.07 2.46 17.93
N GLN A 289 -2.78 3.55 17.64
CA GLN A 289 -2.55 4.87 18.24
C GLN A 289 -3.00 4.93 19.71
N GLY A 290 -2.54 5.94 20.45
CA GLY A 290 -2.94 6.17 21.85
C GLY A 290 -2.34 5.21 22.87
N LYS A 291 -1.39 4.35 22.45
CA LYS A 291 -0.66 3.42 23.32
C LYS A 291 0.84 3.56 23.09
N TRP A 292 1.61 3.40 24.16
CA TRP A 292 3.07 3.28 24.07
C TRP A 292 3.45 1.87 23.62
N TRP A 293 4.31 1.76 22.60
CA TRP A 293 4.81 0.51 22.05
C TRP A 293 6.30 0.32 22.34
N SER A 294 6.73 -0.94 22.51
CA SER A 294 8.16 -1.24 22.74
C SER A 294 8.92 -1.23 21.42
N LEU A 295 9.80 -0.24 21.23
CA LEU A 295 10.67 -0.16 20.06
C LEU A 295 11.56 -1.40 19.93
N ASN A 296 12.08 -1.93 21.04
CA ASN A 296 12.89 -3.15 21.03
C ASN A 296 12.08 -4.36 20.55
N ALA A 297 10.82 -4.49 20.97
CA ALA A 297 9.96 -5.57 20.51
C ALA A 297 9.61 -5.41 19.01
N PHE A 298 9.33 -4.19 18.56
CA PHE A 298 9.09 -3.88 17.15
C PHE A 298 10.30 -4.24 16.28
N VAL A 299 11.50 -3.78 16.66
CA VAL A 299 12.75 -4.11 15.94
C VAL A 299 13.04 -5.61 15.94
N LYS A 300 12.78 -6.31 17.04
CA LYS A 300 12.93 -7.77 17.11
C LYS A 300 11.97 -8.47 16.14
N ALA A 301 10.71 -8.08 16.13
CA ALA A 301 9.69 -8.66 15.25
C ALA A 301 10.01 -8.43 13.76
N ILE A 302 10.58 -7.28 13.40
CA ILE A 302 11.07 -7.02 12.03
C ILE A 302 12.18 -7.99 11.64
N LYS A 303 13.13 -8.28 12.54
CA LYS A 303 14.26 -9.18 12.26
C LYS A 303 13.86 -10.66 12.13
N GLU A 304 12.69 -11.04 12.65
CA GLU A 304 12.17 -12.40 12.62
C GLU A 304 11.30 -12.69 11.39
N LYS A 305 10.94 -11.65 10.62
CA LYS A 305 10.27 -11.75 9.32
C LYS A 305 11.28 -12.02 8.20
#